data_AF-A0A4R3ACD3-F1
#
_entry.id   AF-A0A4R3ACD3-F1
#
_cell.length_a   1.000
_cell.length_b   1.000
_cell.length_c   1.000
_cell.angle_alpha   90.00
_cell.angle_beta   90.00
_cell.angle_gamma   90.00
#
_symmetry.space_group_name_H-M   'P 1'
#
loop_
_entity.id
_entity.type
_entity.pdbx_description
1 polymer ?
#
loop_
_entity_poly.entity_id
_entity_poly.type
_entity_poly.pdbx_seq_one_letter_code
_entity_poly.pdbx_strand_id
1 'polypeptide(L)'
;MSNKICPLTNVEEVFKTETGAIYQCSRKNCYWMEFAGSTTSFSVSDFFKFKKSIDNIDVEKMLTDTARSADFTLVMPFRTERCFLLAVQDVLNLRDLLDGAKFMIELNSIVKACLRSSQITVLA
;
A
#
# COMPACT_ATOMS: atom_id res chain seq x y z
N MET A 1 16.61 19.28 -8.12
CA MET A 1 17.03 17.89 -7.83
C MET A 1 15.82 17.00 -8.08
N SER A 2 15.83 16.16 -9.13
CA SER A 2 14.67 15.34 -9.50
C SER A 2 14.40 14.29 -8.43
N ASN A 3 13.30 14.46 -7.70
CA ASN A 3 12.85 13.58 -6.62
C ASN A 3 12.32 12.27 -7.23
N LYS A 4 13.21 11.37 -7.63
CA LYS A 4 12.85 10.08 -8.20
C LYS A 4 12.52 9.11 -7.06
N ILE A 5 11.23 8.85 -6.87
CA ILE A 5 10.66 7.87 -5.91
C ILE A 5 11.30 6.48 -6.09
N CYS A 6 11.60 6.09 -7.33
CA CYS A 6 12.41 4.91 -7.65
C CYS A 6 13.70 5.34 -8.38
N PRO A 7 14.89 4.93 -7.91
CA PRO A 7 16.15 5.30 -8.55
C PRO A 7 16.36 4.63 -9.93
N LEU A 8 15.48 3.69 -10.33
CA LEU A 8 15.73 2.76 -11.43
C LEU A 8 14.81 2.93 -12.64
N THR A 9 13.68 3.64 -12.50
CA THR A 9 12.72 3.86 -13.59
C THR A 9 11.65 4.88 -13.19
N ASN A 10 10.84 5.31 -14.16
CA ASN A 10 9.57 5.96 -13.90
C ASN A 10 8.62 4.98 -13.21
N VAL A 11 7.90 5.44 -12.19
CA VAL A 11 6.89 4.66 -11.47
C VAL A 11 5.51 5.10 -11.92
N GLU A 12 4.57 4.16 -11.97
CA GLU A 12 3.17 4.44 -12.26
C GLU A 12 2.42 4.65 -10.95
N GLU A 13 1.60 5.69 -10.86
CA GLU A 13 0.71 5.89 -9.71
C GLU A 13 -0.39 4.83 -9.74
N VAL A 14 -0.52 4.06 -8.65
CA VAL A 14 -1.58 3.05 -8.49
C VAL A 14 -2.77 3.68 -7.80
N PHE A 15 -2.52 4.39 -6.71
CA PHE A 15 -3.54 5.04 -5.90
C PHE A 15 -2.89 6.12 -5.05
N LYS A 16 -3.61 7.22 -4.83
CA LYS A 16 -3.12 8.37 -4.06
C LYS A 16 -4.24 8.97 -3.23
N THR A 17 -3.89 9.35 -2.01
CA THR A 17 -4.73 10.10 -1.07
C THR A 17 -4.01 11.39 -0.67
N GLU A 18 -4.64 12.19 0.19
CA GLU A 18 -4.00 13.37 0.79
C GLU A 18 -2.82 13.01 1.70
N THR A 19 -2.83 11.80 2.27
CA THR A 19 -1.90 11.35 3.32
C THR A 19 -0.79 10.44 2.80
N GLY A 20 -0.91 9.94 1.57
CA GLY A 20 0.12 9.11 0.96
C GLY A 20 -0.20 8.66 -0.47
N ALA A 21 0.70 7.88 -1.03
CA ALA A 21 0.58 7.36 -2.39
C ALA A 21 1.22 5.99 -2.53
N ILE A 22 0.63 5.14 -3.37
CA ILE A 22 1.18 3.86 -3.80
C ILE A 22 1.57 3.97 -5.27
N TYR A 23 2.79 3.56 -5.57
CA TYR A 23 3.35 3.53 -6.90
C TYR A 23 3.77 2.12 -7.28
N GLN A 24 3.63 1.76 -8.56
CA GLN A 24 4.10 0.51 -9.11
C GLN A 24 5.37 0.73 -9.92
N CYS A 25 6.38 -0.10 -9.66
CA CYS A 25 7.59 -0.17 -10.47
C CYS A 25 7.55 -1.42 -11.35
N SER A 26 7.18 -1.26 -12.62
CA SER A 26 7.05 -2.35 -13.60
C SER A 26 8.36 -3.11 -13.83
N ARG A 27 9.51 -2.46 -13.63
CA ARG A 27 10.83 -3.06 -13.88
C ARG A 27 11.30 -4.02 -12.79
N LYS A 28 10.93 -3.77 -11.53
CA LYS A 28 11.29 -4.60 -10.36
C LYS A 28 10.13 -5.41 -9.81
N ASN A 29 8.94 -5.28 -10.41
CA ASN A 29 7.70 -5.87 -9.92
C ASN A 29 7.51 -5.62 -8.41
N CYS A 30 7.63 -4.36 -8.01
CA CYS A 30 7.53 -3.93 -6.63
C CYS A 30 6.61 -2.72 -6.50
N TYR A 31 6.03 -2.56 -5.31
CA TYR A 31 5.24 -1.40 -4.94
C TYR A 31 6.07 -0.48 -4.06
N TRP A 32 5.93 0.81 -4.28
CA TRP A 32 6.51 1.85 -3.46
C TRP A 32 5.38 2.57 -2.74
N MET A 33 5.47 2.63 -1.42
CA MET A 33 4.54 3.37 -0.59
C MET A 33 5.22 4.64 -0.10
N GLU A 34 4.62 5.78 -0.40
CA GLU A 34 4.92 7.04 0.25
C GLU A 34 3.87 7.29 1.33
N PHE A 35 4.33 7.39 2.58
CA PHE A 35 3.47 7.65 3.73
C PHE A 35 4.27 8.34 4.83
N ALA A 36 3.67 9.33 5.49
CA ALA A 36 4.28 10.11 6.58
C ALA A 36 5.69 10.67 6.23
N GLY A 37 5.87 11.15 4.99
CA GLY A 37 7.15 11.70 4.52
C GLY A 37 8.26 10.68 4.28
N SER A 38 7.93 9.38 4.34
CA SER A 38 8.87 8.28 4.10
C SER A 38 8.45 7.43 2.91
N THR A 39 9.43 6.84 2.22
CA THR A 39 9.19 6.00 1.05
C THR A 39 9.70 4.58 1.31
N THR A 40 8.80 3.59 1.29
CA THR A 40 9.10 2.18 1.57
C THR A 40 8.77 1.29 0.37
N SER A 41 9.71 0.42 0.00
CA SER A 41 9.51 -0.55 -1.08
C SER A 41 8.99 -1.89 -0.56
N PHE A 42 8.04 -2.48 -1.27
CA PHE A 42 7.47 -3.78 -0.98
C PHE A 42 7.54 -4.68 -2.21
N SER A 43 7.87 -5.96 -2.02
CA SER A 43 7.51 -6.96 -3.02
C SER A 43 5.99 -7.09 -3.09
N VAL A 44 5.45 -7.63 -4.20
CA VAL A 44 4.00 -7.86 -4.34
C VAL A 44 3.45 -8.66 -3.15
N SER A 45 4.13 -9.73 -2.74
CA SER A 45 3.69 -10.56 -1.62
C SER A 45 3.79 -9.83 -0.27
N ASP A 46 4.86 -9.07 -0.05
CA ASP A 46 5.06 -8.36 1.21
C ASP A 46 4.08 -7.19 1.35
N PHE A 47 3.65 -6.58 0.25
CA PHE A 47 2.62 -5.55 0.24
C PHE A 47 1.29 -6.08 0.80
N PHE A 48 0.81 -7.23 0.32
CA PHE A 48 -0.44 -7.81 0.82
C PHE A 48 -0.33 -8.31 2.27
N LYS A 49 0.83 -8.83 2.68
CA LYS A 49 1.08 -9.20 4.08
C LYS A 49 1.08 -7.96 4.98
N PHE A 50 1.71 -6.87 4.53
CA PHE A 50 1.73 -5.61 5.26
C PHE A 50 0.32 -5.05 5.42
N LYS A 51 -0.47 -5.02 4.34
CA LYS A 51 -1.90 -4.66 4.41
C LYS A 51 -2.64 -5.48 5.47
N LYS A 52 -2.52 -6.80 5.41
CA LYS A 52 -3.17 -7.69 6.39
C LYS A 52 -2.73 -7.37 7.83
N SER A 53 -1.47 -7.01 8.03
CA SER A 53 -0.97 -6.58 9.34
C SER A 53 -1.64 -5.29 9.82
N ILE A 54 -1.86 -4.32 8.94
CA ILE A 54 -2.54 -3.06 9.26
C ILE A 54 -4.05 -3.28 9.51
N ASP A 55 -4.69 -4.14 8.72
CA ASP A 55 -6.09 -4.51 8.89
C ASP A 55 -6.35 -5.18 10.26
N ASN A 56 -5.37 -5.94 10.78
CA ASN A 56 -5.47 -6.65 12.05
C ASN A 56 -5.29 -5.74 13.29
N ILE A 57 -4.93 -4.46 13.13
CA ILE A 57 -4.78 -3.54 14.27
C ILE A 57 -6.15 -3.30 14.91
N ASP A 58 -6.25 -3.49 16.22
CA ASP A 58 -7.51 -3.26 16.94
C ASP A 58 -7.68 -1.77 17.27
N VAL A 59 -8.30 -1.03 16.36
CA VAL A 59 -8.54 0.42 16.51
C VAL A 59 -9.55 0.70 17.63
N GLU A 60 -10.52 -0.19 17.86
CA GLU A 60 -11.50 -0.02 18.94
C GLU A 60 -10.81 -0.08 20.30
N LYS A 61 -9.89 -1.03 20.47
CA LYS A 61 -9.05 -1.11 21.66
C LYS A 61 -8.16 0.12 21.84
N MET A 62 -7.55 0.64 20.77
CA MET A 62 -6.74 1.86 20.84
C MET A 62 -7.55 3.09 21.30
N LEU A 63 -8.85 3.13 21.01
CA LEU A 63 -9.74 4.24 21.40
C LEU A 63 -10.36 4.09 22.79
N THR A 64 -10.52 2.86 23.27
CA THR A 64 -11.23 2.57 24.53
C THR A 64 -10.29 2.37 25.72
N ASP A 65 -9.04 1.98 25.48
CA ASP A 65 -8.03 1.83 26.52
C ASP A 65 -7.50 3.20 26.95
N THR A 66 -7.47 3.45 28.26
CA THR A 66 -7.02 4.73 28.85
C THR A 66 -5.52 4.76 29.10
N ALA A 67 -4.80 3.66 28.84
CA ALA A 67 -3.36 3.61 28.94
C ALA A 67 -2.69 4.40 27.80
N ARG A 68 -1.70 5.25 28.13
CA ARG A 68 -0.90 5.98 27.12
C ARG A 68 -0.19 5.10 26.10
N SER A 69 0.05 3.83 26.43
CA SER A 69 0.64 2.86 25.50
C SER A 69 -0.35 2.38 24.43
N ALA A 70 -1.65 2.61 24.61
CA ALA A 70 -2.68 2.20 23.65
C ALA A 70 -2.90 3.23 22.53
N ASP A 71 -2.47 4.48 22.73
CA ASP A 71 -2.61 5.57 21.74
C ASP A 71 -1.80 5.32 20.46
N PHE A 72 -0.76 4.49 20.54
CA PHE A 72 0.18 4.23 19.46
C PHE A 72 0.36 2.73 19.20
N THR A 73 0.56 2.38 17.93
CA THR A 73 0.94 1.04 17.50
C THR A 73 2.22 1.09 16.69
N LEU A 74 3.16 0.21 17.01
CA LEU A 74 4.38 0.02 16.24
C LEU A 74 4.15 -1.05 15.17
N VAL A 75 4.39 -0.70 13.91
CA VAL A 75 4.33 -1.66 12.79
C VAL A 75 5.68 -1.71 12.08
N MET A 76 6.19 -2.93 11.88
CA MET A 76 7.42 -3.17 11.15
C MET A 76 7.11 -3.78 9.77
N PRO A 77 7.41 -3.11 8.66
CA PRO A 77 7.33 -3.68 7.33
C PRO A 77 8.35 -4.82 7.18
N PHE A 78 7.94 -5.87 6.48
CA PHE A 78 8.78 -7.03 6.25
C PHE A 78 10.10 -6.66 5.57
N ARG A 79 11.21 -7.20 6.09
CA ARG A 79 12.55 -7.08 5.48
C ARG A 79 13.03 -5.64 5.31
N THR A 80 12.61 -4.74 6.20
CA THR A 80 13.12 -3.37 6.29
C THR A 80 13.54 -3.06 7.71
N GLU A 81 14.56 -2.21 7.88
CA GLU A 81 14.95 -1.68 9.20
C GLU A 81 14.04 -0.54 9.68
N ARG A 82 12.98 -0.25 8.93
CA ARG A 82 12.06 0.87 9.23
C ARG A 82 10.94 0.38 10.12
N CYS A 83 10.47 1.26 10.99
CA CYS A 83 9.28 1.04 11.79
C CYS A 83 8.36 2.27 11.68
N PHE A 84 7.07 2.01 11.66
CA PHE A 84 6.04 3.04 11.71
C PHE A 84 5.48 3.09 13.12
N LEU A 85 5.58 4.25 13.77
CA LEU A 85 4.82 4.55 14.97
C LEU A 85 3.52 5.22 14.52
N LEU A 86 2.41 4.50 14.62
CA LEU A 86 1.12 4.93 14.09
C LEU A 86 0.19 5.30 15.25
N ALA A 87 -0.32 6.52 15.24
CA ALA A 87 -1.49 6.86 16.03
C ALA A 87 -2.76 6.31 15.35
N VAL A 88 -3.90 6.35 16.03
CA VAL A 88 -5.19 5.88 15.48
C VAL A 88 -5.49 6.48 14.10
N GLN A 89 -5.32 7.79 13.95
CA GLN A 89 -5.54 8.47 12.66
C GLN A 89 -4.62 7.93 11.55
N ASP A 90 -3.36 7.61 11.88
CA ASP A 90 -2.39 7.12 10.90
C ASP A 90 -2.74 5.70 10.48
N VAL A 91 -3.25 4.87 11.40
CA VAL A 91 -3.77 3.54 11.08
C VAL A 91 -4.94 3.64 10.11
N LEU A 92 -5.90 4.55 10.36
CA LEU A 92 -7.06 4.74 9.48
C LEU A 92 -6.65 5.26 8.09
N ASN A 93 -5.77 6.26 8.05
CA ASN A 93 -5.23 6.81 6.81
C ASN A 93 -4.46 5.76 6.00
N LEU A 94 -3.68 4.93 6.69
CA LEU A 94 -2.91 3.87 6.05
C LEU A 94 -3.83 2.74 5.55
N ARG A 95 -4.90 2.41 6.26
CA ARG A 95 -5.92 1.46 5.79
C ARG A 95 -6.56 1.94 4.49
N ASP A 96 -7.05 3.17 4.48
CA ASP A 96 -7.70 3.75 3.29
C ASP A 96 -6.77 3.75 2.07
N LEU A 97 -5.51 4.17 2.27
CA LEU A 97 -4.49 4.13 1.22
C LEU A 97 -4.24 2.71 0.69
N LEU A 98 -4.09 1.73 1.58
CA LEU A 98 -3.80 0.34 1.19
C LEU A 98 -5.02 -0.38 0.60
N ASP A 99 -6.23 -0.04 1.04
CA ASP A 99 -7.49 -0.55 0.49
C ASP A 99 -7.71 -0.04 -0.93
N GLY A 100 -7.58 1.27 -1.15
CA GLY A 100 -7.69 1.85 -2.49
C GLY A 100 -6.63 1.30 -3.45
N ALA A 101 -5.39 1.13 -2.98
CA ALA A 101 -4.33 0.51 -3.78
C ALA A 101 -4.64 -0.96 -4.12
N LYS A 102 -5.10 -1.76 -3.15
CA LYS A 102 -5.51 -3.15 -3.38
C LYS A 102 -6.62 -3.21 -4.44
N PHE A 103 -7.65 -2.37 -4.30
CA PHE A 103 -8.76 -2.31 -5.24
C PHE A 103 -8.27 -2.00 -6.67
N MET A 104 -7.39 -1.01 -6.83
CA MET A 104 -6.84 -0.66 -8.15
C MET A 104 -6.01 -1.79 -8.77
N ILE A 105 -5.25 -2.54 -7.95
CA ILE A 105 -4.49 -3.71 -8.42
C ILE A 105 -5.41 -4.84 -8.90
N GLU A 106 -6.48 -5.12 -8.16
CA GLU A 106 -7.48 -6.13 -8.54
C GLU A 106 -8.26 -5.71 -9.79
N LEU A 107 -8.68 -4.44 -9.86
CA LEU A 107 -9.36 -3.88 -11.03
C LEU A 107 -8.52 -4.01 -12.30
N ASN A 108 -7.23 -3.67 -12.24
CA ASN A 108 -6.31 -3.82 -13.36
C ASN A 108 -6.23 -5.28 -13.83
N SER A 109 -6.25 -6.23 -12.89
CA SER A 109 -6.26 -7.67 -13.20
C SER A 109 -7.55 -8.11 -13.90
N ILE A 110 -8.70 -7.62 -13.45
CA ILE A 110 -10.02 -7.88 -14.08
C ILE A 110 -10.08 -7.28 -15.48
N VAL A 111 -9.69 -6.02 -15.65
CA VAL A 111 -9.67 -5.34 -16.96
C VAL A 111 -8.81 -6.11 -17.96
N LYS A 112 -7.60 -6.55 -17.55
CA LYS A 112 -6.73 -7.40 -18.38
C LYS A 112 -7.34 -8.76 -18.69
N ALA A 113 -8.12 -9.34 -17.79
CA ALA A 113 -8.84 -10.59 -18.06
C ALA A 113 -9.93 -10.38 -19.12
N CYS A 114 -10.74 -9.33 -18.98
CA CYS A 114 -11.79 -8.97 -19.94
C CYS A 114 -11.22 -8.68 -21.34
N LEU A 115 -10.15 -7.89 -21.42
CA LEU A 115 -9.50 -7.57 -22.71
C LEU A 115 -8.98 -8.83 -23.41
N ARG A 116 -8.39 -9.77 -22.65
CA ARG A 116 -7.94 -11.05 -23.20
C ARG A 116 -9.10 -11.92 -23.67
N SER A 117 -10.20 -11.99 -22.92
CA SER A 117 -11.39 -12.74 -23.36
C SER A 117 -12.01 -12.16 -24.63
N SER A 118 -12.05 -10.83 -24.76
CA SER A 118 -12.60 -10.17 -25.96
C SER A 118 -11.73 -10.37 -27.20
N GLN A 119 -10.40 -10.42 -27.06
CA GLN A 119 -9.50 -10.72 -28.19
C GLN A 119 -9.69 -12.12 -28.75
N ILE A 120 -10.07 -13.10 -27.91
CA ILE A 120 -10.36 -14.47 -28.36
C ILE A 120 -11.63 -14.49 -29.24
N THR A 121 -12.61 -13.64 -28.99
CA THR A 121 -13.87 -13.59 -29.75
C THR A 121 -13.73 -12.93 -31.12
N VAL A 122 -12.72 -12.07 -31.33
CA VAL A 122 -12.51 -11.39 -32.63
C VAL A 122 -11.65 -12.23 -33.59
N LEU A 123 -10.96 -13.26 -33.09
CA LEU A 123 -10.07 -14.14 -33.87
C LEU A 123 -10.65 -15.55 -34.12
N ALA A 124 -11.89 -15.80 -33.70
CA ALA A 124 -12.65 -17.04 -33.93
C ALA A 124 -13.82 -16.77 -34.87
#